data_AF-A0A1I4QAE0-F1
#
_entry.id   AF-A0A1I4QAE0-F1
#
_cell.length_a   1.000
_cell.length_b   1.000
_cell.length_c   1.000
_cell.angle_alpha   90.00
_cell.angle_beta   90.00
_cell.angle_gamma   90.00
#
_symmetry.space_group_name_H-M   'P 1'
#
loop_
_entity.id
_entity.type
_entity.pdbx_description
1 polymer ?
#
loop_
_entity_poly.entity_id
_entity_poly.type
_entity_poly.pdbx_seq_one_letter_code
_entity_poly.pdbx_strand_id
1 'polypeptide(L)'
;MQMLCKVNATEAPDPGEIASLADYVRCTSRLREVMGRHIENLLRAGNPVVLDFPANTRASRQWMKTIFANANAAHRLYYLDVSDEECKRRLRQRNEASAHQFSTSDAEFDAITAHFVPPSDDEGFTIVRA
;
A
#
# COMPACT_ATOMS: atom_id res chain seq x y z
N MET A 1 -7.43 6.63 12.65
CA MET A 1 -8.45 6.06 11.75
C MET A 1 -8.20 6.59 10.35
N GLN A 2 -7.24 5.99 9.65
CA GLN A 2 -7.09 6.02 8.19
C GLN A 2 -6.60 4.62 7.85
N MET A 3 -7.43 3.95 7.05
CA MET A 3 -7.37 2.54 6.71
C MET A 3 -6.45 2.35 5.51
N LEU A 4 -5.53 1.40 5.59
CA LEU A 4 -4.91 0.81 4.41
C LEU A 4 -5.42 -0.62 4.25
N CYS A 5 -6.14 -0.85 3.15
CA CYS A 5 -5.89 -1.94 2.20
C CYS A 5 -6.94 -1.87 1.07
N LYS A 6 -6.76 -0.91 0.17
CA LYS A 6 -6.99 -0.95 -1.28
C LYS A 6 -6.40 0.35 -1.81
N VAL A 7 -5.66 0.24 -2.89
CA VAL A 7 -4.68 1.21 -3.38
C VAL A 7 -5.20 2.66 -3.31
N ASN A 8 -4.57 3.49 -2.49
CA ASN A 8 -4.40 4.89 -2.80
C ASN A 8 -2.99 5.02 -3.37
N ALA A 9 -2.88 5.23 -4.68
CA ALA A 9 -1.71 5.87 -5.24
C ALA A 9 -1.75 7.34 -4.77
N THR A 10 -1.41 7.60 -3.52
CA THR A 10 -1.35 8.97 -2.97
C THR A 10 0.03 9.60 -3.06
N GLU A 11 1.01 8.86 -3.56
CA GLU A 11 2.29 9.44 -3.97
C GLU A 11 2.50 9.10 -5.44
N ALA A 12 2.07 10.04 -6.30
CA ALA A 12 2.70 10.15 -7.59
C ALA A 12 4.19 10.43 -7.32
N PRO A 13 5.09 9.64 -7.87
CA PRO A 13 6.51 9.85 -7.67
C PRO A 13 6.95 11.17 -8.32
N ASP A 14 8.12 11.66 -7.91
CA ASP A 14 8.74 12.84 -8.51
C ASP A 14 8.63 12.76 -10.05
N PRO A 15 7.96 13.73 -10.71
CA PRO A 15 7.68 13.67 -12.16
C PRO A 15 8.94 13.55 -13.03
N GLY A 16 10.14 13.72 -12.47
CA GLY A 16 11.40 13.44 -13.14
C GLY A 16 11.88 11.99 -13.11
N GLU A 17 11.42 11.15 -12.16
CA GLU A 17 11.97 9.79 -11.96
C GLU A 17 11.02 8.65 -12.35
N ILE A 18 9.70 8.88 -12.41
CA ILE A 18 8.73 7.82 -12.72
C ILE A 18 7.80 8.21 -13.87
N ALA A 19 8.14 7.70 -15.05
CA ALA A 19 7.32 7.81 -16.26
C ALA A 19 6.65 6.49 -16.64
N SER A 20 6.97 5.39 -15.95
CA SER A 20 6.49 4.04 -16.28
C SER A 20 6.30 3.16 -15.04
N LEU A 21 5.61 2.03 -15.21
CA LEU A 21 5.48 1.01 -14.17
C LEU A 21 6.85 0.44 -13.75
N ALA A 22 7.79 0.32 -14.69
CA ALA A 22 9.14 -0.17 -14.39
C ALA A 22 9.90 0.83 -13.50
N ASP A 23 9.77 2.13 -13.77
CA ASP A 23 10.34 3.17 -12.93
C ASP A 23 9.69 3.17 -11.53
N TYR A 24 8.37 2.98 -11.47
CA TYR A 24 7.64 2.83 -10.21
C TYR A 24 8.19 1.69 -9.36
N VAL A 25 8.33 0.50 -9.95
CA VAL A 25 8.90 -0.68 -9.26
C VAL A 25 10.32 -0.40 -8.80
N ARG A 26 11.15 0.27 -9.62
CA ARG A 26 12.52 0.62 -9.27
C ARG A 26 12.59 1.57 -8.06
N CYS A 27 11.89 2.70 -8.11
CA CYS A 27 11.98 3.69 -7.03
C CYS A 27 11.30 3.20 -5.75
N THR A 28 10.17 2.48 -5.84
CA THR A 28 9.55 1.87 -4.66
C THR A 28 10.44 0.82 -4.01
N SER A 29 11.19 0.05 -4.81
CA SER A 29 12.16 -0.91 -4.26
C SER A 29 13.28 -0.22 -3.47
N ARG A 30 13.84 0.88 -4.02
CA ARG A 30 14.86 1.69 -3.32
C ARG A 30 14.31 2.31 -2.03
N LEU A 31 13.09 2.85 -2.08
CA LEU A 31 12.43 3.42 -0.91
C LEU A 31 12.22 2.35 0.17
N ARG A 32 11.74 1.16 -0.21
CA ARG A 32 11.53 0.04 0.70
C ARG A 32 12.81 -0.43 1.38
N GLU A 33 13.92 -0.44 0.67
CA GLU A 33 15.23 -0.82 1.21
C GLU A 33 15.68 0.14 2.31
N VAL A 34 15.57 1.45 2.07
CA VAL A 34 15.93 2.49 3.06
C VAL A 34 14.96 2.49 4.24
N MET A 35 13.66 2.43 3.96
CA MET A 35 12.61 2.56 4.99
C MET A 35 12.53 1.34 5.90
N GLY A 36 12.80 0.13 5.38
CA GLY A 36 12.68 -1.10 6.15
C GLY A 36 13.45 -1.05 7.48
N ARG A 37 14.74 -0.68 7.43
CA ARG A 37 15.57 -0.57 8.65
C ARG A 37 15.07 0.52 9.60
N HIS A 38 14.65 1.66 9.06
CA HIS A 38 14.15 2.76 9.88
C HIS A 38 12.88 2.35 10.65
N ILE A 39 11.94 1.69 9.97
CA ILE A 39 10.71 1.17 10.58
C ILE A 39 11.03 0.15 11.67
N GLU A 40 11.93 -0.80 11.40
CA GLU A 40 12.34 -1.77 12.40
C GLU A 40 12.90 -1.10 13.67
N ASN A 41 13.69 -0.04 13.52
CA ASN A 41 14.26 0.70 14.65
C ASN A 41 13.17 1.42 15.46
N LEU A 42 12.17 2.01 14.80
CA LEU A 42 11.02 2.62 15.47
C LEU A 42 10.24 1.59 16.30
N LEU A 43 9.98 0.42 15.72
CA LEU A 43 9.29 -0.69 16.38
C LEU A 43 10.09 -1.22 17.58
N ARG A 44 11.41 -1.42 17.43
CA ARG A 44 12.29 -1.85 18.55
C ARG A 44 12.37 -0.82 19.68
N ALA A 45 12.20 0.46 19.35
CA ALA A 45 12.09 1.53 20.34
C ALA A 45 10.70 1.62 21.01
N GLY A 46 9.78 0.69 20.70
CA GLY A 46 8.44 0.62 21.29
C GLY A 46 7.41 1.54 20.65
N ASN A 47 7.72 2.17 19.51
CA ASN A 47 6.77 3.05 18.83
C ASN A 47 5.82 2.22 17.95
N PRO A 48 4.50 2.44 18.05
CA PRO A 48 3.56 1.87 17.10
C PRO A 48 3.73 2.51 15.72
N VAL A 49 3.69 1.70 14.66
CA VAL A 49 3.82 2.17 13.28
C VAL A 49 2.61 1.71 12.46
N VAL A 50 2.07 2.62 11.65
CA VAL A 50 1.14 2.30 10.57
C VAL A 50 1.91 2.46 9.26
N LEU A 51 1.93 1.39 8.45
CA LEU A 51 2.58 1.42 7.15
C LEU A 51 1.57 1.80 6.08
N ASP A 52 1.65 3.04 5.60
CA ASP A 52 0.93 3.51 4.41
C ASP A 52 1.69 3.16 3.13
N PHE A 53 1.85 1.87 2.86
CA PHE A 53 2.49 1.36 1.65
C PHE A 53 1.54 0.42 0.90
N PRO A 54 1.62 0.34 -0.44
CA PRO A 54 0.83 -0.63 -1.20
C PRO A 54 1.09 -2.06 -0.72
N ALA A 55 0.02 -2.72 -0.26
CA ALA A 55 -0.01 -4.12 0.17
C ALA A 55 -0.80 -5.01 -0.82
N ASN A 56 -0.98 -4.53 -2.06
CA ASN A 56 -1.81 -5.15 -3.08
C ASN A 56 -1.21 -6.45 -3.65
N THR A 57 0.11 -6.63 -3.60
CA THR A 57 0.80 -7.85 -4.06
C THR A 57 1.34 -8.69 -2.90
N ARG A 58 1.42 -10.01 -3.09
CA ARG A 58 2.07 -10.93 -2.13
C ARG A 58 3.51 -10.53 -1.83
N ALA A 59 4.28 -10.13 -2.85
CA ALA A 59 5.67 -9.68 -2.67
C ALA A 59 5.78 -8.45 -1.74
N SER A 60 4.84 -7.49 -1.87
CA SER A 60 4.81 -6.31 -1.00
C SER A 60 4.48 -6.69 0.44
N ARG A 61 3.53 -7.60 0.65
CA ARG A 61 3.21 -8.12 1.98
C ARG A 61 4.36 -8.93 2.56
N GLN A 62 5.08 -9.70 1.75
CA GLN A 62 6.26 -10.43 2.21
C GLN A 62 7.36 -9.48 2.72
N TRP A 63 7.60 -8.35 2.05
CA TRP A 63 8.48 -7.31 2.57
C TRP A 63 7.97 -6.71 3.89
N MET A 64 6.69 -6.40 4.02
CA MET A 64 6.12 -5.94 5.30
C MET A 64 6.30 -6.97 6.42
N LYS A 65 6.22 -8.27 6.08
CA LYS A 65 6.43 -9.38 7.01
C LYS A 65 7.84 -9.43 7.56
N THR A 66 8.86 -9.17 6.75
CA THR A 66 10.24 -9.17 7.24
C THR A 66 10.45 -8.08 8.29
N ILE A 67 9.81 -6.92 8.14
CA ILE A 67 9.95 -5.79 9.08
C ILE A 67 9.50 -6.16 10.49
N PHE A 68 8.25 -6.59 10.67
CA PHE A 68 7.75 -6.90 12.01
C PHE A 68 8.38 -8.18 12.57
N ALA A 69 8.75 -9.14 11.72
CA ALA A 69 9.46 -10.34 12.15
C ALA A 69 10.87 -9.98 12.70
N ASN A 70 11.63 -9.14 11.99
CA ASN A 70 12.95 -8.68 12.41
C ASN A 70 12.91 -7.80 13.67
N ALA A 71 11.81 -7.09 13.89
CA ALA A 71 11.58 -6.28 15.08
C ALA A 71 10.98 -7.09 16.25
N ASN A 72 10.60 -8.35 16.02
CA ASN A 72 9.79 -9.16 16.94
C ASN A 72 8.55 -8.39 17.45
N ALA A 73 7.89 -7.67 16.54
CA ALA A 73 6.74 -6.83 16.83
C ALA A 73 5.43 -7.55 16.50
N ALA A 74 4.40 -7.33 17.31
CA ALA A 74 3.05 -7.75 16.96
C ALA A 74 2.54 -6.98 15.73
N HIS A 75 1.74 -7.65 14.90
CA HIS A 75 1.24 -7.10 13.64
C HIS A 75 -0.26 -7.35 13.44
N ARG A 76 -0.89 -6.46 12.65
CA ARG A 76 -2.23 -6.64 12.10
C ARG A 76 -2.25 -6.15 10.66
N LEU A 77 -2.85 -6.95 9.77
CA LEU A 77 -3.12 -6.55 8.39
C LEU A 77 -4.62 -6.27 8.28
N TYR A 78 -4.98 -5.01 8.12
CA TYR A 78 -6.37 -4.66 7.84
C TYR A 78 -6.65 -4.96 6.36
N TYR A 79 -7.72 -5.68 6.07
CA TYR A 79 -8.15 -5.98 4.71
C TYR A 79 -9.54 -5.40 4.50
N LEU A 80 -9.66 -4.48 3.54
CA LEU A 80 -10.92 -3.85 3.18
C LEU A 80 -11.53 -4.61 2.01
N ASP A 81 -12.57 -5.37 2.31
CA ASP A 81 -13.29 -6.15 1.31
C ASP A 81 -14.38 -5.30 0.64
N VAL A 82 -13.93 -4.30 -0.12
CA VAL A 82 -14.78 -3.35 -0.83
C VAL A 82 -14.82 -3.70 -2.30
N SER A 83 -15.99 -3.69 -2.93
CA SER A 83 -16.12 -3.98 -4.36
C SER A 83 -15.42 -2.92 -5.22
N ASP A 84 -14.98 -3.32 -6.41
CA ASP A 84 -14.31 -2.39 -7.33
C ASP A 84 -15.26 -1.27 -7.79
N GLU A 85 -16.55 -1.56 -7.94
CA GLU A 85 -17.57 -0.56 -8.24
C GLU A 85 -17.67 0.53 -7.17
N GLU A 86 -17.62 0.16 -5.89
CA GLU A 86 -17.64 1.11 -4.79
C GLU A 86 -16.33 1.91 -4.71
N CYS A 87 -15.18 1.27 -4.99
CA CYS A 87 -13.90 1.95 -5.09
C CYS A 87 -13.90 2.99 -6.23
N LYS A 88 -14.37 2.64 -7.43
CA LYS A 88 -14.49 3.54 -8.58
C LYS A 88 -15.45 4.69 -8.31
N ARG A 89 -16.59 4.42 -7.65
CA ARG A 89 -17.54 5.46 -7.23
C ARG A 89 -16.88 6.50 -6.31
N ARG A 90 -16.12 6.06 -5.30
CA ARG A 90 -15.37 6.95 -4.39
C ARG A 90 -14.25 7.70 -5.11
N LEU A 91 -13.57 7.04 -6.06
CA LEU A 91 -12.52 7.65 -6.86
C LEU A 91 -13.07 8.83 -7.69
N ARG A 92 -14.21 8.63 -8.38
CA ARG A 92 -14.88 9.70 -9.14
C ARG A 92 -15.23 10.90 -8.27
N GLN A 93 -15.81 10.66 -7.09
CA GLN A 93 -16.12 11.73 -6.13
C GLN A 93 -14.88 12.53 -5.71
N ARG A 94 -13.76 11.84 -5.50
CA ARG A 94 -12.49 12.48 -5.15
C ARG A 94 -11.91 13.30 -6.31
N ASN A 95 -12.00 12.80 -7.54
CA ASN A 95 -11.56 13.51 -8.73
C ASN A 95 -12.40 14.79 -8.96
N GLU A 96 -13.72 14.72 -8.77
CA GLU A 96 -14.63 15.86 -8.88
C GLU A 96 -14.37 16.94 -7.83
N ALA A 97 -14.06 16.53 -6.59
CA ALA A 97 -13.78 17.45 -5.49
C ALA A 97 -12.49 18.27 -5.66
N SER A 98 -11.66 17.99 -6.68
CA SER A 98 -10.42 18.70 -7.03
C SER A 98 -9.44 18.92 -5.85
N ALA A 99 -9.56 18.12 -4.80
CA ALA A 99 -8.77 18.27 -3.57
C ALA A 99 -7.32 17.76 -3.72
N HIS A 100 -6.97 17.15 -4.86
CA HIS A 100 -5.67 16.57 -5.12
C HIS A 100 -5.20 16.88 -6.55
N GLN A 101 -3.89 16.94 -6.75
CA GLN A 101 -3.25 17.26 -8.04
C GLN A 101 -3.38 16.15 -9.09
N PHE A 102 -4.02 15.02 -8.76
CA PHE A 102 -4.10 13.84 -9.61
C PHE A 102 -5.55 13.40 -9.78
N SER A 103 -5.91 13.08 -11.02
CA SER A 103 -7.19 12.46 -11.39
C SER A 103 -6.90 11.11 -12.02
N THR A 104 -7.21 10.03 -11.31
CA THR A 104 -7.06 8.66 -11.82
C THR A 104 -8.35 8.25 -12.53
N SER A 105 -8.24 7.80 -13.78
CA SER A 105 -9.35 7.25 -14.55
C SER A 105 -9.74 5.84 -14.10
N ASP A 106 -10.95 5.40 -14.45
CA ASP A 106 -11.39 4.01 -14.22
C ASP A 106 -10.47 2.99 -14.92
N ALA A 107 -9.94 3.31 -16.11
CA ALA A 107 -9.04 2.43 -16.85
C ALA A 107 -7.67 2.28 -16.15
N GLU A 108 -7.14 3.37 -15.61
CA GLU A 108 -5.92 3.33 -14.79
C GLU A 108 -6.16 2.58 -13.47
N PHE A 109 -7.34 2.77 -12.85
CA PHE A 109 -7.73 1.99 -11.68
C PHE A 109 -7.70 0.50 -11.99
N ASP A 110 -8.32 0.07 -13.09
CA ASP A 110 -8.37 -1.34 -13.50
C ASP A 110 -6.97 -1.90 -13.79
N ALA A 111 -6.11 -1.12 -14.44
CA ALA A 111 -4.72 -1.51 -14.68
C ALA A 111 -3.93 -1.72 -13.37
N ILE A 112 -4.15 -0.87 -12.37
CA ILE A 112 -3.49 -0.95 -11.07
C ILE A 112 -4.04 -2.12 -10.24
N THR A 113 -5.37 -2.30 -10.22
CA THR A 113 -6.02 -3.34 -9.43
C THR A 113 -5.86 -4.73 -10.04
N ALA A 114 -5.50 -4.87 -11.32
CA ALA A 114 -5.15 -6.15 -11.93
C ALA A 114 -3.99 -6.87 -11.20
N HIS A 115 -3.14 -6.15 -10.48
CA HIS A 115 -2.06 -6.72 -9.67
C HIS A 115 -2.49 -7.14 -8.26
N PHE A 116 -3.71 -6.80 -7.85
CA PHE A 116 -4.20 -7.09 -6.50
C PHE A 116 -4.47 -8.57 -6.31
N VAL A 117 -3.95 -9.11 -5.21
CA VAL A 117 -4.29 -10.45 -4.72
C VAL A 117 -4.72 -10.31 -3.26
N PRO A 118 -5.91 -10.82 -2.87
CA PRO A 118 -6.35 -10.75 -1.48
C PRO A 118 -5.35 -11.45 -0.55
N PRO A 119 -5.22 -11.00 0.71
CA PRO A 119 -4.39 -11.69 1.67
C PRO A 119 -4.99 -13.06 2.00
N SER A 120 -4.13 -14.05 2.19
CA SER A 120 -4.53 -15.40 2.58
C SER A 120 -3.79 -15.89 3.82
N ASP A 121 -4.35 -16.92 4.46
CA ASP A 121 -3.88 -17.39 5.77
C ASP A 121 -2.45 -17.95 5.73
N ASP A 122 -2.01 -18.52 4.60
CA ASP A 122 -0.65 -19.01 4.39
C ASP A 122 0.42 -17.92 4.46
N GLU A 123 0.03 -16.65 4.32
CA GLU A 123 0.95 -15.52 4.46
C GLU A 123 1.30 -15.23 5.94
N GLY A 124 0.57 -15.80 6.90
CA GLY A 124 0.87 -15.69 8.34
C GLY A 124 0.64 -14.31 8.93
N PHE A 125 -0.34 -13.57 8.39
CA PHE A 125 -0.79 -12.29 8.93
C PHE A 125 -1.93 -12.49 9.93
N THR A 126 -1.97 -11.68 10.99
CA THR A 126 -3.20 -11.46 11.75
C THR A 126 -4.11 -10.54 10.94
N ILE A 127 -5.00 -11.13 10.14
CA ILE A 127 -5.90 -10.38 9.24
C ILE A 127 -7.10 -9.83 10.03
N VAL A 128 -7.36 -8.54 9.89
CA VAL A 128 -8.57 -7.87 10.40
C VAL A 128 -9.41 -7.42 9.21
N ARG A 129 -10.62 -7.95 9.09
CA ARG A 129 -11.57 -7.52 8.05
C ARG A 129 -12.33 -6.29 8.54
N ALA A 130 -12.36 -5.24 7.74
CA ALA A 130 -12.99 -3.97 8.08
C ALA A 130 -13.75 -3.37 6.89
#